data_AF-A0AAJ1X784-F1
#
_entry.id   AF-A0AAJ1X784-F1
#
_cell.length_a   1.000
_cell.length_b   1.000
_cell.length_c   1.000
_cell.angle_alpha   90.00
_cell.angle_beta   90.00
_cell.angle_gamma   90.00
#
_symmetry.space_group_name_H-M   'P 1'
#
loop_
_entity.id
_entity.type
_entity.pdbx_description
1 polymer ?
#
loop_
_entity_poly.entity_id
_entity_poly.type
_entity_poly.pdbx_seq_one_letter_code
_entity_poly.pdbx_strand_id
1 'polypeptide(L)'
;DQLKQIAAMIPGTRVLIMMRAPYARLVSNYNHAYRHFPDMLETDAAALKWLGSKTVTDRVEYARLIRDARAAFGEENTLCLFFEDMVNDPELFLRGILDFIGVEFHPAVLTEIDRRKTKGAEKRPMSETLQSAFHARVAHVAGEVEPLLGRVPENWKS
;
A
#
# COMPACT_ATOMS: atom_id res chain seq x y z
N ASP A 1 -8.22 17.48 1.56
CA ASP A 1 -8.50 18.46 0.49
C ASP A 1 -8.17 18.00 -0.92
N GLN A 2 -7.00 17.42 -1.19
CA GLN A 2 -6.62 17.01 -2.55
C GLN A 2 -7.63 16.08 -3.24
N LEU A 3 -8.14 15.05 -2.57
CA LEU A 3 -9.13 14.13 -3.16
C LEU A 3 -10.43 14.86 -3.57
N LYS A 4 -10.89 15.80 -2.74
CA LYS A 4 -12.07 16.62 -3.05
C LYS A 4 -11.83 17.55 -4.23
N GLN A 5 -10.62 18.10 -4.35
CA GLN A 5 -10.24 18.92 -5.51
C GLN A 5 -10.24 18.08 -6.80
N ILE A 6 -9.71 16.86 -6.77
CA ILE A 6 -9.75 15.93 -7.93
C ILE A 6 -11.19 15.62 -8.31
N ALA A 7 -12.04 15.25 -7.33
CA ALA A 7 -13.45 14.94 -7.56
C ALA A 7 -14.22 16.12 -8.18
N ALA A 8 -13.90 17.36 -7.77
CA ALA A 8 -14.50 18.57 -8.33
C ALA A 8 -14.01 18.88 -9.76
N MET A 9 -12.73 18.61 -10.06
CA MET A 9 -12.16 18.86 -11.39
C MET A 9 -12.59 17.84 -12.43
N ILE A 10 -12.74 16.57 -12.03
CA ILE A 10 -13.06 15.46 -12.92
C ILE A 10 -14.18 14.63 -12.29
N PRO A 11 -15.45 15.05 -12.46
CA PRO A 11 -16.60 14.28 -11.98
C PRO A 11 -16.62 12.87 -12.56
N GLY A 12 -17.00 11.88 -11.75
CA GLY A 12 -17.01 10.47 -12.15
C GLY A 12 -15.63 9.79 -12.16
N THR A 13 -14.61 10.43 -11.59
CA THR A 13 -13.30 9.79 -11.37
C THR A 13 -13.45 8.52 -10.54
N ARG A 14 -12.90 7.42 -11.06
CA ARG A 14 -12.72 6.17 -10.33
C ARG A 14 -11.33 6.12 -9.71
N VAL A 15 -11.23 5.70 -8.46
CA VAL A 15 -9.97 5.63 -7.70
C VAL A 15 -9.69 4.19 -7.28
N LEU A 16 -8.44 3.78 -7.51
CA LEU A 16 -7.88 2.51 -7.09
C LEU A 16 -6.96 2.75 -5.88
N ILE A 17 -7.24 2.09 -4.76
CA ILE A 17 -6.36 2.09 -3.58
C ILE A 17 -5.76 0.71 -3.45
N MET A 18 -4.47 0.57 -3.78
CA MET A 18 -3.72 -0.66 -3.58
C MET A 18 -2.93 -0.60 -2.28
N MET A 19 -3.23 -1.53 -1.37
CA MET A 19 -2.57 -1.68 -0.10
C MET A 19 -1.70 -2.93 -0.08
N ARG A 20 -0.78 -3.01 0.87
CA ARG A 20 0.09 -4.17 1.09
C ARG A 20 0.25 -4.37 2.58
N ALA A 21 0.59 -5.58 3.01
CA ALA A 21 0.95 -5.92 4.39
C ALA A 21 1.74 -4.77 5.03
N PRO A 22 1.18 -4.09 6.05
CA PRO A 22 1.69 -2.83 6.56
C PRO A 22 3.17 -2.89 6.96
N TYR A 23 3.58 -3.98 7.62
CA TYR A 23 4.98 -4.21 7.98
C TYR A 23 5.87 -4.30 6.74
N ALA A 24 5.50 -5.15 5.78
CA ALA A 24 6.23 -5.29 4.52
C ALA A 24 6.29 -3.97 3.72
N ARG A 25 5.22 -3.17 3.76
CA ARG A 25 5.15 -1.82 3.16
C ARG A 25 6.15 -0.86 3.83
N LEU A 26 6.22 -0.84 5.16
CA LEU A 26 7.17 -0.02 5.91
C LEU A 26 8.62 -0.46 5.65
N VAL A 27 8.92 -1.75 5.73
CA VAL A 27 10.25 -2.28 5.43
C VAL A 27 10.66 -1.95 3.99
N SER A 28 9.73 -2.02 3.03
CA SER A 28 9.99 -1.59 1.66
C SER A 28 10.26 -0.09 1.55
N ASN A 29 9.50 0.76 2.26
CA ASN A 29 9.74 2.21 2.30
C ASN A 29 11.11 2.53 2.89
N TYR A 30 11.47 1.85 3.97
CA TYR A 30 12.72 2.01 4.68
C TYR A 30 13.92 1.66 3.80
N ASN A 31 13.90 0.49 3.14
CA ASN A 31 14.96 0.10 2.22
C ASN A 31 15.04 1.01 0.99
N HIS A 32 13.92 1.58 0.53
CA HIS A 32 13.92 2.57 -0.53
C HIS A 32 14.56 3.88 -0.06
N ALA A 33 14.17 4.39 1.11
CA ALA A 33 14.76 5.59 1.69
C ALA A 33 16.27 5.43 1.96
N TYR A 34 16.71 4.28 2.48
CA TYR A 34 18.13 4.02 2.75
C TYR A 34 18.96 4.02 1.47
N ARG A 35 18.43 3.48 0.37
CA ARG A 35 19.13 3.49 -0.92
C ARG A 35 19.37 4.88 -1.47
N HIS A 36 18.38 5.75 -1.34
CA HIS A 36 18.45 7.10 -1.90
C HIS A 36 19.11 8.09 -0.94
N PHE A 37 19.04 7.82 0.36
CA PHE A 37 19.47 8.72 1.42
C PHE A 37 20.06 7.94 2.60
N PRO A 38 21.19 7.24 2.42
CA PRO A 38 21.76 6.37 3.45
C PRO A 38 22.08 7.12 4.74
N ASP A 39 22.61 8.35 4.63
CA ASP A 39 22.98 9.20 5.76
C ASP A 39 21.78 9.57 6.66
N MET A 40 20.57 9.62 6.11
CA MET A 40 19.36 9.89 6.89
C MET A 40 18.94 8.71 7.78
N LEU A 41 19.45 7.51 7.53
CA LEU A 41 19.06 6.27 8.19
C LEU A 41 20.26 5.46 8.69
N GLU A 42 21.43 6.11 8.84
CA GLU A 42 22.69 5.48 9.21
C GLU A 42 22.59 4.79 10.59
N THR A 43 21.91 5.44 11.53
CA THR A 43 21.73 4.96 12.91
C THR A 43 20.28 4.54 13.18
N ASP A 44 20.09 3.68 14.16
CA ASP A 44 18.75 3.26 14.59
C ASP A 44 17.95 4.43 15.17
N ALA A 45 18.59 5.36 15.87
CA ALA A 45 17.94 6.59 16.33
C ALA A 45 17.39 7.42 15.16
N ALA A 46 18.17 7.58 14.09
CA ALA A 46 17.73 8.27 12.88
C ALA A 46 16.59 7.50 12.19
N ALA A 47 16.68 6.17 12.11
CA ALA A 47 15.63 5.32 11.54
C ALA A 47 14.31 5.39 12.34
N LEU A 48 14.38 5.42 13.67
CA LEU A 48 13.21 5.58 14.55
C LEU A 48 12.56 6.97 14.38
N LYS A 49 13.37 8.03 14.26
CA LYS A 49 12.87 9.37 13.97
C LYS A 49 12.19 9.43 12.60
N TRP A 50 12.79 8.82 11.57
CA TRP A 50 12.20 8.68 10.24
C TRP A 50 10.88 7.92 10.28
N LEU A 51 10.83 6.81 11.02
CA LEU A 51 9.62 6.01 11.22
C LEU A 51 8.51 6.87 11.82
N GLY A 52 8.83 7.71 12.82
CA GLY A 52 7.92 8.71 13.42
C GLY A 52 7.49 9.87 12.54
N SER A 53 8.05 10.03 11.33
CA SER A 53 7.68 11.16 10.48
C SER A 53 6.23 11.07 9.99
N LYS A 54 5.62 12.24 9.76
CA LYS A 54 4.26 12.33 9.20
C LYS A 54 4.16 11.61 7.86
N THR A 55 5.16 11.79 6.98
CA THR A 55 5.20 11.16 5.66
C THR A 55 5.18 9.63 5.73
N VAL A 56 5.87 9.03 6.70
CA VAL A 56 5.87 7.57 6.87
C VAL A 56 4.57 7.09 7.49
N THR A 57 4.07 7.82 8.48
CA THR A 57 2.79 7.53 9.15
C THR A 57 1.64 7.55 8.15
N ASP A 58 1.50 8.63 7.37
CA ASP A 58 0.44 8.77 6.36
C ASP A 58 0.38 7.61 5.34
N ARG A 59 1.51 6.93 5.08
CA ARG A 59 1.59 5.82 4.12
C ARG A 59 1.00 4.50 4.61
N VAL A 60 0.74 4.35 5.91
CA VAL A 60 0.13 3.15 6.50
C VAL A 60 -1.26 3.41 7.08
N GLU A 61 -1.72 4.66 7.02
CA GLU A 61 -3.08 5.11 7.41
C GLU A 61 -4.14 4.70 6.38
N TYR A 62 -4.23 3.41 6.07
CA TYR A 62 -5.10 2.89 5.01
C TYR A 62 -6.58 3.15 5.31
N ALA A 63 -7.02 2.94 6.56
CA ALA A 63 -8.41 3.16 6.94
C ALA A 63 -8.86 4.60 6.72
N ARG A 64 -7.99 5.58 7.04
CA ARG A 64 -8.24 6.99 6.74
C ARG A 64 -8.31 7.23 5.23
N LEU A 65 -7.33 6.73 4.46
CA LEU A 65 -7.32 6.89 3.00
C LEU A 65 -8.59 6.32 2.35
N ILE A 66 -9.05 5.15 2.79
CA ILE A 66 -10.29 4.52 2.30
C ILE A 66 -11.50 5.41 2.59
N ARG A 67 -11.65 5.88 3.83
CA ARG A 67 -12.77 6.77 4.23
C ARG A 67 -12.75 8.08 3.45
N ASP A 68 -11.58 8.69 3.32
CA ASP A 68 -11.42 9.96 2.60
C ASP A 68 -11.73 9.82 1.10
N ALA A 69 -11.33 8.70 0.49
CA ALA A 69 -11.64 8.40 -0.91
C ALA A 69 -13.13 8.13 -1.12
N ARG A 70 -13.74 7.26 -0.31
CA ARG A 70 -15.19 7.00 -0.37
C ARG A 70 -16.01 8.26 -0.16
N ALA A 71 -15.61 9.14 0.75
CA ALA A 71 -16.26 10.42 0.98
C ALA A 71 -16.12 11.41 -0.19
N ALA A 72 -15.06 11.31 -1.00
CA ALA A 72 -14.81 12.19 -2.13
C ALA A 72 -15.39 11.67 -3.45
N PHE A 73 -15.34 10.37 -3.70
CA PHE A 73 -15.67 9.75 -4.99
C PHE A 73 -16.92 8.86 -4.96
N GLY A 74 -17.39 8.46 -3.78
CA GLY A 74 -18.43 7.44 -3.62
C GLY A 74 -17.85 6.02 -3.46
N GLU A 75 -18.67 5.12 -2.92
CA GLU A 75 -18.31 3.72 -2.70
C GLU A 75 -18.05 3.01 -4.04
N GLU A 76 -18.95 3.23 -4.99
CA GLU A 76 -18.96 2.64 -6.32
C GLU A 76 -17.81 3.12 -7.23
N ASN A 77 -17.20 4.26 -6.91
CA ASN A 77 -16.03 4.78 -7.62
C ASN A 77 -14.73 4.60 -6.82
N THR A 78 -14.75 3.81 -5.74
CA THR A 78 -13.56 3.52 -4.93
C THR A 78 -13.33 2.02 -4.84
N LEU A 79 -12.32 1.52 -5.55
CA LEU A 79 -11.92 0.12 -5.47
C LEU A 79 -10.67 -0.04 -4.59
N CYS A 80 -10.82 -0.80 -3.50
CA CYS A 80 -9.76 -1.13 -2.56
C CYS A 80 -9.20 -2.53 -2.86
N LEU A 81 -7.88 -2.62 -2.96
CA LEU A 81 -7.16 -3.81 -3.45
C LEU A 81 -6.03 -4.19 -2.50
N PHE A 82 -5.77 -5.49 -2.36
CA PHE A 82 -4.61 -6.00 -1.64
C PHE A 82 -3.54 -6.50 -2.62
N PHE A 83 -2.31 -6.07 -2.42
CA PHE A 83 -1.13 -6.52 -3.18
C PHE A 83 -0.94 -8.03 -3.07
N GLU A 84 -1.30 -8.62 -1.93
CA GLU A 84 -1.27 -10.06 -1.72
C GLU A 84 -2.18 -10.81 -2.69
N ASP A 85 -3.36 -10.27 -3.01
CA ASP A 85 -4.26 -10.88 -4.01
C ASP A 85 -3.63 -10.85 -5.40
N MET A 86 -2.96 -9.75 -5.77
CA MET A 86 -2.23 -9.63 -7.03
C MET A 86 -1.09 -10.65 -7.17
N VAL A 87 -0.40 -10.96 -6.07
CA VAL A 87 0.67 -11.96 -6.07
C VAL A 87 0.12 -13.38 -6.14
N ASN A 88 -1.00 -13.64 -5.47
CA ASN A 88 -1.59 -14.98 -5.40
C ASN A 88 -2.33 -15.36 -6.70
N ASP A 89 -3.07 -14.41 -7.29
CA ASP A 89 -3.84 -14.61 -8.53
C ASP A 89 -3.85 -13.31 -9.36
N PRO A 90 -2.79 -13.06 -10.16
CA PRO A 90 -2.66 -11.83 -10.94
C PRO A 90 -3.72 -11.68 -12.03
N GLU A 91 -4.24 -12.79 -12.59
CA GLU A 91 -5.29 -12.75 -13.60
C GLU A 91 -6.62 -12.30 -12.98
N LEU A 92 -7.05 -12.94 -11.89
CA LEU A 92 -8.29 -12.57 -11.21
C LEU A 92 -8.22 -11.13 -10.70
N PHE A 93 -7.07 -10.74 -10.13
CA PHE A 93 -6.83 -9.36 -9.69
C PHE A 93 -6.98 -8.36 -10.84
N LEU A 94 -6.36 -8.62 -11.99
CA LEU A 94 -6.44 -7.73 -13.15
C LEU A 94 -7.86 -7.67 -13.72
N ARG A 95 -8.56 -8.80 -13.80
CA ARG A 95 -9.97 -8.83 -14.23
C ARG A 95 -10.84 -7.94 -13.35
N GLY A 96 -10.65 -7.96 -12.03
CA GLY A 96 -11.38 -7.08 -11.10
C GLY A 96 -11.09 -5.60 -11.33
N ILE A 97 -9.84 -5.22 -11.62
CA ILE A 97 -9.51 -3.84 -11.99
C ILE A 97 -10.21 -3.44 -13.29
N LEU A 98 -10.13 -4.29 -14.33
CA LEU A 98 -10.68 -4.00 -15.65
C LEU A 98 -12.20 -3.86 -15.61
N ASP A 99 -12.90 -4.76 -14.92
CA ASP A 99 -14.34 -4.66 -14.69
C ASP A 99 -14.71 -3.35 -13.98
N PHE A 100 -13.99 -3.00 -12.91
CA PHE A 100 -14.20 -1.75 -12.20
C PHE A 100 -13.99 -0.51 -13.06
N ILE A 101 -13.06 -0.52 -14.02
CA ILE A 101 -12.87 0.61 -14.95
C ILE A 101 -13.72 0.50 -16.23
N GLY A 102 -14.54 -0.55 -16.37
CA GLY A 102 -15.43 -0.77 -17.53
C GLY A 102 -14.68 -1.16 -18.80
N VAL A 103 -13.55 -1.85 -18.68
CA VAL A 103 -12.73 -2.33 -19.80
C VAL A 103 -12.86 -3.85 -19.90
N GLU A 104 -13.05 -4.35 -21.12
CA GLU A 104 -13.11 -5.79 -21.37
C GLU A 104 -11.73 -6.43 -21.19
N PHE A 105 -11.69 -7.57 -20.48
CA PHE A 105 -10.46 -8.34 -20.32
C PHE A 105 -10.08 -9.04 -21.62
N HIS A 106 -8.83 -8.88 -22.05
CA HIS A 106 -8.27 -9.61 -23.18
C HIS A 106 -7.02 -10.41 -22.73
N PRO A 107 -6.94 -11.74 -22.93
CA PRO A 107 -5.86 -12.58 -22.40
C PRO A 107 -4.44 -12.12 -22.74
N ALA A 108 -4.25 -11.45 -23.88
CA ALA A 108 -2.95 -10.90 -24.29
C ALA A 108 -2.33 -9.89 -23.30
N VAL A 109 -3.12 -9.28 -22.40
CA VAL A 109 -2.60 -8.36 -21.37
C VAL A 109 -1.73 -9.07 -20.32
N LEU A 110 -1.85 -10.40 -20.21
CA LEU A 110 -1.08 -11.22 -19.28
C LEU A 110 0.30 -11.64 -19.84
N THR A 111 0.66 -11.15 -21.02
CA THR A 111 1.97 -11.44 -21.59
C THR A 111 3.08 -10.82 -20.73
N GLU A 112 4.12 -11.61 -20.41
CA GLU A 112 5.24 -11.24 -19.53
C GLU A 112 4.95 -11.08 -18.02
N ILE A 113 3.86 -11.63 -17.47
CA ILE A 113 3.60 -11.55 -16.00
C ILE A 113 4.76 -12.06 -15.15
N ASP A 114 5.42 -13.13 -15.58
CA ASP A 114 6.54 -13.74 -14.84
C ASP A 114 7.85 -12.95 -15.00
N ARG A 115 7.89 -11.92 -15.84
CA ARG A 115 9.11 -11.18 -16.13
C ARG A 115 9.42 -10.20 -15.00
N ARG A 116 10.32 -10.60 -14.12
CA ARG A 116 10.87 -9.72 -13.08
C ARG A 116 11.70 -8.58 -13.69
N LYS A 117 11.16 -7.36 -13.71
CA LYS A 117 11.86 -6.16 -14.24
C LYS A 117 12.80 -5.49 -13.24
N THR A 118 12.60 -5.70 -11.94
CA THR A 118 13.41 -5.07 -10.88
C THR A 118 14.16 -6.09 -10.04
N LYS A 119 15.48 -5.92 -9.96
CA LYS A 119 16.36 -6.70 -9.08
C LYS A 119 16.03 -6.36 -7.62
N GLY A 120 16.02 -7.38 -6.75
CA GLY A 120 15.87 -7.17 -5.31
C GLY A 120 16.96 -6.23 -4.82
N ALA A 121 16.57 -5.19 -4.12
CA ALA A 121 17.51 -4.16 -3.73
C ALA A 121 18.29 -4.54 -2.46
N GLU A 122 19.46 -3.92 -2.31
CA GLU A 122 20.25 -3.96 -1.08
C GLU A 122 19.40 -3.48 0.11
N LYS A 123 19.51 -4.22 1.22
CA LYS A 123 18.72 -4.03 2.43
C LYS A 123 19.66 -3.62 3.56
N ARG A 124 19.30 -2.59 4.33
CA ARG A 124 19.96 -2.34 5.61
C ARG A 124 19.46 -3.37 6.63
N PRO A 125 20.33 -4.15 7.27
CA PRO A 125 19.94 -4.97 8.41
C PRO A 125 19.24 -4.10 9.46
N MET A 126 18.11 -4.57 10.00
CA MET A 126 17.41 -3.87 11.09
C MET A 126 17.72 -4.57 12.40
N SER A 127 18.09 -3.81 13.43
CA SER A 127 18.19 -4.34 14.79
C SER A 127 16.84 -4.84 15.28
N GLU A 128 16.83 -5.69 16.32
CA GLU A 128 15.60 -6.16 16.97
C GLU A 128 14.76 -5.01 17.53
N THR A 129 15.41 -3.96 18.04
CA THR A 129 14.73 -2.74 18.51
C THR A 129 13.99 -2.05 17.37
N LEU A 130 14.63 -1.90 16.21
CA LEU A 130 14.02 -1.27 15.05
C LEU A 130 12.89 -2.14 14.46
N GLN A 131 13.08 -3.45 14.40
CA GLN A 131 12.03 -4.39 13.97
C GLN A 131 10.79 -4.30 14.87
N SER A 132 11.00 -4.31 16.19
CA SER A 132 9.92 -4.18 17.18
C SER A 132 9.15 -2.86 17.02
N ALA A 133 9.87 -1.75 16.79
CA ALA A 133 9.24 -0.45 16.56
C ALA A 133 8.42 -0.42 15.26
N PHE A 134 8.88 -1.11 14.20
CA PHE A 134 8.13 -1.23 12.95
C PHE A 134 6.83 -2.02 13.15
N HIS A 135 6.90 -3.17 13.84
CA HIS A 135 5.70 -3.94 14.18
C HIS A 135 4.71 -3.12 15.01
N ALA A 136 5.18 -2.49 16.10
CA ALA A 136 4.35 -1.65 16.95
C ALA A 136 3.69 -0.52 16.17
N ARG A 137 4.38 0.07 15.18
CA ARG A 137 3.82 1.13 14.35
C ARG A 137 2.61 0.68 13.54
N VAL A 138 2.55 -0.57 13.10
CA VAL A 138 1.48 -1.03 12.18
C VAL A 138 0.49 -2.00 12.79
N ALA A 139 0.66 -2.36 14.06
CA ALA A 139 -0.17 -3.35 14.75
C ALA A 139 -1.69 -3.03 14.70
N HIS A 140 -2.06 -1.75 14.61
CA HIS A 140 -3.46 -1.31 14.53
C HIS A 140 -4.08 -1.47 13.14
N VAL A 141 -3.28 -1.46 12.06
CA VAL A 141 -3.77 -1.23 10.70
C VAL A 141 -4.74 -2.32 10.24
N ALA A 142 -4.46 -3.58 10.55
CA ALA A 142 -5.36 -4.69 10.18
C ALA A 142 -6.74 -4.53 10.83
N GLY A 143 -6.79 -4.24 12.14
CA GLY A 143 -8.04 -4.06 12.89
C GLY A 143 -8.85 -2.83 12.46
N GLU A 144 -8.22 -1.84 11.83
CA GLU A 144 -8.93 -0.68 11.30
C GLU A 144 -9.46 -0.88 9.86
N VAL A 145 -8.75 -1.69 9.05
CA VAL A 145 -9.11 -1.94 7.65
C VAL A 145 -10.14 -3.06 7.52
N GLU A 146 -10.03 -4.13 8.32
CA GLU A 146 -10.93 -5.28 8.24
C GLU A 146 -12.42 -4.90 8.39
N PRO A 147 -12.83 -4.01 9.32
CA PRO A 147 -14.23 -3.57 9.40
C PRO A 147 -14.71 -2.77 8.19
N LEU A 148 -13.80 -2.13 7.43
CA LEU A 148 -14.15 -1.31 6.27
C LEU A 148 -14.32 -2.13 4.99
N LEU A 149 -13.64 -3.28 4.90
CA LEU A 149 -13.55 -4.11 3.68
C LEU A 149 -14.06 -5.54 3.88
N GLY A 150 -14.42 -5.92 5.11
CA GLY A 150 -14.90 -7.26 5.48
C GLY A 150 -13.81 -8.32 5.56
N ARG A 151 -12.57 -8.01 5.15
CA ARG A 151 -11.40 -8.88 5.25
C ARG A 151 -10.10 -8.08 5.22
N VAL A 152 -9.03 -8.72 5.67
CA VAL A 152 -7.63 -8.39 5.33
C VAL A 152 -6.88 -9.69 5.02
N PRO A 153 -5.80 -9.66 4.22
CA PRO A 153 -4.94 -10.82 4.02
C PRO A 153 -4.37 -11.35 5.35
N GLU A 154 -4.21 -12.67 5.48
CA GLU A 154 -3.80 -13.30 6.74
C GLU A 154 -2.44 -12.80 7.26
N ASN A 155 -1.49 -12.52 6.36
CA ASN A 155 -0.17 -11.98 6.70
C ASN A 155 -0.19 -10.51 7.19
N TRP A 156 -1.37 -9.87 7.27
CA TRP A 156 -1.53 -8.58 7.95
C TRP A 156 -1.81 -8.72 9.45
N LYS A 157 -2.28 -9.89 9.89
CA LYS A 157 -2.70 -10.16 11.28
C LYS A 157 -1.53 -10.56 12.19
N SER A 158 -0.35 -10.78 11.60
CA SER A 158 0.90 -11.23 12.24
C SER A 158 1.89 -10.11 12.49
#